data_AF-A0A355EXG7-F1
#
_entry.id   AF-A0A355EXG7-F1
#
_cell.length_a   1.000
_cell.length_b   1.000
_cell.length_c   1.000
_cell.angle_alpha   90.00
_cell.angle_beta   90.00
_cell.angle_gamma   90.00
#
_symmetry.space_group_name_H-M   'P 1'
#
loop_
_entity.id
_entity.type
_entity.pdbx_description
1 polymer ?
#
loop_
_entity_poly.entity_id
_entity_poly.type
_entity_poly.pdbx_seq_one_letter_code
_entity_poly.pdbx_strand_id
1 'polypeptide(L)'
;MKPKARTLTEHELEIMKVVWERKTATVREVYEELRERKAVAYTTVMTMMNILETKGHLVKRPEGRAYVYEPAHARGQVIAGLVHDFVDRVFDGAAQPLVLNLLREKKLSREELDEITRWIDEAPEEP
;
A
#
# COMPACT_ATOMS: atom_id res chain seq x y z
N MET A 1 18.49 10.28 14.05
CA MET A 1 18.42 9.61 12.73
C MET A 1 16.97 9.71 12.26
N LYS A 2 16.67 10.41 11.16
CA LYS A 2 15.28 10.49 10.67
C LYS A 2 14.81 9.07 10.33
N PRO A 3 13.61 8.62 10.78
CA PRO A 3 13.13 7.30 10.41
C PRO A 3 13.13 7.19 8.88
N LYS A 4 13.71 6.11 8.35
CA LYS A 4 13.60 5.76 6.92
C LYS A 4 12.12 5.85 6.58
N ALA A 5 11.77 6.72 5.63
CA ALA A 5 10.37 6.99 5.31
C ALA A 5 9.61 5.66 5.12
N ARG A 6 8.52 5.48 5.87
CA ARG A 6 7.57 4.36 5.72
C ARG A 6 6.78 4.45 4.40
N THR A 7 7.13 5.40 3.55
CA THR A 7 6.50 5.64 2.27
C THR A 7 6.96 4.58 1.28
N LEU A 8 5.98 3.98 0.62
CA LEU A 8 6.17 3.04 -0.47
C LEU A 8 6.31 3.83 -1.78
N THR A 9 7.38 3.55 -2.52
CA THR A 9 7.48 3.96 -3.92
C THR A 9 6.46 3.20 -4.77
N GLU A 10 6.21 3.64 -5.99
CA GLU A 10 5.28 2.97 -6.91
C GLU A 10 5.64 1.49 -7.13
N HIS A 11 6.91 1.18 -7.35
CA HIS A 11 7.40 -0.18 -7.57
C HIS A 11 7.32 -1.04 -6.30
N GLU A 12 7.59 -0.46 -5.14
CA GLU A 12 7.42 -1.14 -3.86
C GLU A 12 5.95 -1.44 -3.57
N LEU A 13 5.05 -0.51 -3.93
CA LEU A 13 3.60 -0.70 -3.76
C LEU A 13 3.05 -1.80 -4.67
N GLU A 14 3.56 -1.94 -5.89
CA GLU A 14 3.20 -3.06 -6.77
C GLU A 14 3.55 -4.40 -6.14
N ILE A 15 4.75 -4.54 -5.57
CA ILE A 15 5.15 -5.76 -4.85
C ILE A 15 4.25 -5.99 -3.64
N MET A 16 3.95 -4.94 -2.86
CA MET A 16 3.05 -5.06 -1.71
C MET A 16 1.65 -5.51 -2.12
N LYS A 17 1.12 -5.08 -3.27
CA LYS A 17 -0.17 -5.54 -3.80
C LYS A 17 -0.15 -7.05 -4.04
N VAL A 18 0.88 -7.57 -4.69
CA VAL A 18 1.06 -9.02 -4.89
C VAL A 18 1.11 -9.75 -3.55
N VAL A 19 1.94 -9.29 -2.61
CA VAL A 19 2.08 -9.95 -1.31
C VAL A 19 0.79 -9.89 -0.48
N TRP A 20 0.02 -8.81 -0.55
CA TRP A 20 -1.29 -8.71 0.11
C TRP A 20 -2.31 -9.68 -0.47
N GLU A 21 -2.35 -9.82 -1.79
CA GLU A 21 -3.27 -10.76 -2.47
C GLU A 21 -2.92 -12.21 -2.12
N ARG A 22 -1.63 -12.55 -2.10
CA ARG A 22 -1.15 -13.91 -1.79
C ARG A 22 -1.06 -14.21 -0.29
N LYS A 23 -1.10 -13.20 0.58
CA LYS A 23 -0.82 -13.23 2.03
C LYS A 23 0.62 -13.64 2.40
N THR A 24 1.24 -14.51 1.63
CA THR A 24 2.65 -14.91 1.72
C THR A 24 3.19 -15.10 0.31
N ALA A 25 4.43 -14.71 0.05
CA ALA A 25 5.05 -14.91 -1.26
C ALA A 25 6.58 -15.02 -1.20
N THR A 26 7.15 -15.84 -2.06
CA THR A 26 8.57 -15.89 -2.39
C THR A 26 8.92 -14.85 -3.45
N VAL A 27 10.22 -14.54 -3.59
CA VAL A 27 10.71 -13.66 -4.67
C VAL A 27 10.31 -14.18 -6.05
N ARG A 28 10.31 -15.51 -6.24
CA ARG A 28 9.92 -16.12 -7.51
C ARG A 28 8.45 -15.89 -7.82
N GLU A 29 7.56 -16.10 -6.87
CA GLU A 29 6.13 -15.89 -7.09
C GLU A 29 5.81 -14.43 -7.44
N VAL A 30 6.40 -13.48 -6.71
CA VAL A 30 6.23 -12.05 -7.03
C VAL A 30 6.80 -11.72 -8.41
N TYR A 31 7.95 -12.28 -8.77
CA TYR A 31 8.55 -12.08 -10.08
C TYR A 31 7.68 -12.61 -11.22
N GLU A 32 7.16 -13.84 -11.10
CA GLU A 32 6.30 -14.44 -12.12
C GLU A 32 4.99 -13.65 -12.29
N GLU A 33 4.43 -13.11 -11.22
CA GLU A 33 3.22 -12.29 -11.31
C GLU A 33 3.48 -10.90 -11.94
N LEU A 34 4.58 -10.24 -11.57
CA LEU A 34 4.90 -8.93 -12.12
C LEU A 34 5.30 -8.99 -13.61
N ARG A 35 6.01 -10.04 -14.02
CA ARG A 35 6.48 -10.18 -15.41
C ARG A 35 5.36 -10.41 -16.42
N GLU A 36 4.19 -10.85 -15.98
CA GLU A 36 3.00 -10.99 -16.83
C GLU A 36 2.51 -9.61 -17.33
N ARG A 37 2.77 -8.56 -16.55
CA ARG A 37 2.28 -7.20 -16.84
C ARG A 37 3.37 -6.28 -17.40
N LYS A 38 4.63 -6.48 -17.00
CA LYS A 38 5.76 -5.66 -17.46
C LYS A 38 7.10 -6.38 -17.40
N ALA A 39 8.06 -5.97 -18.24
CA ALA A 39 9.42 -6.46 -18.14
C ALA A 39 10.07 -5.99 -16.82
N VAL A 40 10.44 -6.93 -15.95
CA VAL A 40 11.19 -6.69 -14.72
C VAL A 40 12.26 -7.77 -14.55
N ALA A 41 13.43 -7.39 -14.04
CA ALA A 41 14.49 -8.36 -13.73
C ALA A 41 14.22 -9.02 -12.37
N TYR A 42 14.53 -10.32 -12.25
CA TYR A 42 14.38 -11.07 -11.00
C TYR A 42 15.15 -10.43 -9.83
N THR A 43 16.37 -9.95 -10.08
CA THR A 43 17.21 -9.28 -9.08
C THR A 43 16.61 -7.95 -8.61
N THR A 44 15.87 -7.25 -9.46
CA THR A 44 15.13 -6.03 -9.10
C THR A 44 14.03 -6.36 -8.10
N VAL A 45 13.23 -7.41 -8.36
CA VAL A 45 12.19 -7.88 -7.43
C VAL A 45 12.81 -8.30 -6.10
N MET A 46 13.88 -9.09 -6.14
CA MET A 46 14.63 -9.50 -4.94
C MET A 46 15.10 -8.28 -4.12
N THR A 47 15.69 -7.29 -4.78
CA THR A 47 16.20 -6.08 -4.14
C THR A 47 15.07 -5.30 -3.48
N MET A 48 13.94 -5.10 -4.17
CA MET A 48 12.80 -4.37 -3.63
C MET A 48 12.13 -5.12 -2.47
N MET A 49 12.03 -6.46 -2.52
CA MET A 49 11.53 -7.24 -1.39
C MET A 49 12.43 -7.13 -0.15
N ASN A 50 13.75 -7.13 -0.32
CA ASN A 50 14.69 -6.87 0.78
C ASN A 50 14.55 -5.42 1.30
N ILE A 51 14.35 -4.43 0.43
CA ILE A 51 14.12 -3.04 0.85
C ILE A 51 12.82 -2.93 1.67
N LEU A 52 11.74 -3.58 1.23
CA LEU A 52 10.46 -3.63 1.93
C LEU A 52 10.59 -4.29 3.31
N GLU A 53 11.40 -5.34 3.43
CA GLU A 53 11.73 -5.95 4.70
C GLU A 53 12.53 -4.99 5.60
N THR A 54 13.56 -4.34 5.07
CA THR A 54 14.35 -3.34 5.80
C THR A 54 13.52 -2.11 6.22
N LYS A 55 12.49 -1.76 5.45
CA LYS A 55 11.52 -0.70 5.78
C LYS A 55 10.46 -1.16 6.80
N GLY A 56 10.38 -2.45 7.10
CA GLY A 56 9.41 -3.02 8.03
C GLY A 56 8.02 -3.21 7.43
N HIS A 57 7.87 -3.25 6.10
CA HIS A 57 6.59 -3.58 5.45
C HIS A 57 6.41 -5.09 5.24
N LEU A 58 7.52 -5.82 5.14
CA LEU A 58 7.53 -7.28 5.00
C LEU A 58 8.33 -7.92 6.13
N VAL A 59 7.93 -9.12 6.54
CA VAL A 59 8.72 -10.02 7.39
C VAL A 59 9.22 -11.16 6.53
N LYS A 60 10.53 -11.44 6.62
CA LYS A 60 11.18 -12.53 5.90
C LYS A 60 11.34 -13.74 6.81
N ARG A 61 10.91 -14.91 6.36
CA ARG A 61 11.06 -16.19 7.06
C ARG A 61 11.75 -17.23 6.18
N PRO A 62 12.70 -18.00 6.71
CA PRO A 62 13.27 -19.13 5.98
C PRO A 62 12.23 -20.24 5.85
N GLU A 63 12.06 -20.79 4.66
CA GLU A 63 11.23 -21.97 4.40
C GLU A 63 11.99 -22.94 3.47
N GLY A 64 12.57 -23.98 4.08
CA GLY A 64 13.42 -24.94 3.37
C GLY A 64 14.63 -24.25 2.73
N ARG A 65 14.70 -24.27 1.39
CA ARG A 65 15.78 -23.63 0.61
C ARG A 65 15.43 -22.23 0.10
N ALA A 66 14.24 -21.73 0.43
CA ALA A 66 13.74 -20.44 -0.02
C ALA A 66 13.47 -19.50 1.17
N TYR A 67 13.21 -18.24 0.84
CA TYR A 67 12.66 -17.26 1.78
C TYR A 67 11.25 -16.91 1.35
N VAL A 68 10.34 -16.93 2.32
CA VAL A 68 8.97 -16.44 2.18
C VAL A 68 8.85 -15.09 2.88
N TYR A 69 8.09 -14.20 2.26
CA TYR A 69 7.78 -12.88 2.78
C TYR A 69 6.28 -12.79 3.06
N GLU A 70 5.93 -12.11 4.15
CA GLU A 70 4.56 -11.82 4.55
C GLU A 70 4.41 -10.35 4.95
N PRO A 71 3.22 -9.74 4.86
CA PRO A 71 2.99 -8.37 5.33
C PRO A 71 3.27 -8.25 6.83
N ALA A 72 4.10 -7.29 7.22
CA ALA A 72 4.37 -6.98 8.62
C ALA A 72 3.18 -6.30 9.32
N HIS A 73 2.33 -5.63 8.55
CA HIS A 73 1.18 -4.89 9.01
C HIS A 73 -0.04 -5.17 8.13
N ALA A 74 -1.24 -4.99 8.68
CA ALA A 74 -2.47 -5.15 7.92
C ALA A 74 -2.52 -4.16 6.75
N ARG A 75 -3.05 -4.59 5.59
CA ARG A 75 -3.19 -3.75 4.38
C ARG A 75 -3.85 -2.40 4.69
N GLY A 76 -4.92 -2.40 5.49
CA GLY A 76 -5.63 -1.18 5.88
C GLY A 76 -4.75 -0.21 6.68
N GLN A 77 -3.90 -0.70 7.59
CA GLN A 77 -2.99 0.14 8.36
C GLN A 77 -1.92 0.79 7.47
N VAL A 78 -1.37 0.03 6.53
CA VAL A 78 -0.37 0.57 5.59
C VAL A 78 -1.02 1.61 4.67
N ILE A 79 -2.20 1.33 4.11
CA ILE A 79 -2.92 2.28 3.26
C ILE A 79 -3.29 3.55 4.03
N ALA A 80 -3.80 3.43 5.26
CA ALA A 80 -4.12 4.57 6.11
C ALA A 80 -2.87 5.45 6.35
N GLY A 81 -1.73 4.84 6.65
CA GLY A 81 -0.46 5.55 6.78
C GLY A 81 -0.01 6.26 5.50
N LEU A 82 -0.15 5.61 4.34
CA LEU A 82 0.17 6.24 3.05
C LEU A 82 -0.74 7.44 2.74
N VAL A 83 -2.04 7.33 3.03
CA VAL A 83 -3.01 8.41 2.82
C VAL A 83 -2.71 9.57 3.76
N HIS A 84 -2.46 9.30 5.04
CA HIS A 84 -2.07 10.30 6.02
C HIS A 84 -0.80 11.06 5.60
N ASP A 85 0.28 10.33 5.28
CA ASP A 85 1.54 10.91 4.80
C ASP A 85 1.35 11.75 3.52
N PHE A 86 0.44 11.34 2.64
CA PHE A 86 0.12 12.08 1.42
C PHE A 86 -0.65 13.37 1.72
N VAL A 87 -1.66 13.30 2.58
CA VAL A 87 -2.45 14.46 3.01
C VAL A 87 -1.57 15.49 3.70
N ASP A 88 -0.72 15.06 4.64
CA ASP A 88 0.22 15.94 5.33
C ASP A 88 1.18 16.64 4.36
N ARG A 89 1.71 15.90 3.38
CA ARG A 89 2.76 16.41 2.48
C ARG A 89 2.23 17.23 1.32
N VAL A 90 1.00 16.99 0.87
CA VAL A 90 0.43 17.61 -0.35
C VAL A 90 -0.64 18.65 -0.04
N PHE A 91 -1.36 18.47 1.08
CA PHE A 91 -2.46 19.36 1.47
C PHE A 91 -2.25 19.98 2.85
N ASP A 92 -1.01 19.99 3.36
CA ASP A 92 -0.63 20.57 4.66
C ASP A 92 -1.53 20.08 5.82
N GLY A 93 -1.92 18.79 5.78
CA GLY A 93 -2.77 18.14 6.79
C GLY A 93 -4.27 18.31 6.58
N ALA A 94 -4.71 19.11 5.60
CA ALA A 94 -6.13 19.27 5.29
C ALA A 94 -6.65 18.13 4.41
N ALA A 95 -7.55 17.29 4.95
CA ALA A 95 -8.18 16.21 4.18
C ALA A 95 -9.28 16.70 3.21
N GLN A 96 -9.92 17.83 3.51
CA GLN A 96 -11.05 18.36 2.71
C GLN A 96 -10.71 18.58 1.22
N PRO A 97 -9.56 19.18 0.85
CA PRO A 97 -9.18 19.34 -0.56
C PRO A 97 -9.03 18.02 -1.32
N LEU A 98 -8.55 16.95 -0.66
CA LEU A 98 -8.46 15.61 -1.25
C LEU A 98 -9.85 15.08 -1.62
N VAL A 99 -10.80 15.15 -0.67
CA VAL A 99 -12.18 14.70 -0.89
C VAL A 99 -12.82 15.50 -2.03
N LEU A 100 -12.68 16.82 -2.03
CA LEU A 100 -13.22 17.67 -3.08
C LEU A 100 -12.65 17.32 -4.47
N ASN A 101 -11.36 16.98 -4.55
CA ASN A 101 -10.75 16.56 -5.81
C ASN A 101 -11.32 15.23 -6.31
N LEU A 102 -11.49 14.25 -5.42
CA LEU A 102 -12.07 12.95 -5.77
C LEU A 102 -13.52 13.07 -6.28
N LEU A 103 -14.32 13.94 -5.66
CA LEU A 103 -15.68 14.26 -6.09
C LEU A 103 -15.71 14.92 -7.48
N ARG A 104 -14.80 15.87 -7.74
CA ARG A 104 -14.72 16.59 -9.02
C ARG A 104 -14.32 15.70 -10.19
N GLU A 105 -13.41 14.75 -9.98
CA GLU A 105 -12.95 13.84 -11.02
C GLU A 105 -13.98 12.75 -11.40
N LYS A 106 -15.18 12.76 -10.79
CA LYS A 106 -16.24 11.74 -10.99
C LYS A 106 -15.72 10.30 -10.87
N LYS A 107 -14.76 10.09 -9.96
CA LYS A 107 -14.19 8.76 -9.67
C LYS A 107 -15.12 7.88 -8.82
N LEU A 108 -16.29 8.41 -8.45
CA LEU A 108 -17.28 7.76 -7.59
C LEU A 108 -18.62 7.75 -8.32
N SER A 109 -19.23 6.58 -8.37
CA SER A 109 -20.62 6.37 -8.78
C SER A 109 -21.59 6.99 -7.77
N ARG A 110 -22.86 7.11 -8.15
CA ARG A 110 -23.87 7.68 -7.27
C ARG A 110 -24.10 6.80 -6.05
N GLU A 111 -24.01 5.49 -6.26
CA GLU A 111 -24.08 4.47 -5.23
C GLU A 111 -22.94 4.58 -4.22
N GLU A 112 -21.70 4.77 -4.69
CA GLU A 112 -20.54 4.99 -3.79
C GLU A 112 -20.65 6.30 -3.01
N LEU A 113 -21.23 7.36 -3.61
CA LEU A 113 -21.48 8.63 -2.91
C LEU A 113 -22.52 8.50 -1.80
N ASP A 114 -23.59 7.73 -2.05
CA ASP A 114 -24.62 7.46 -1.06
C ASP A 114 -24.06 6.62 0.11
N GLU A 115 -23.17 5.67 -0.17
CA GLU A 115 -22.45 4.90 0.87
C GLU A 115 -21.51 5.79 1.70
N ILE A 116 -20.74 6.67 1.06
CA ILE A 116 -19.86 7.61 1.78
C ILE A 116 -20.67 8.54 2.66
N THR A 117 -21.80 9.06 2.17
CA THR A 117 -22.70 9.94 2.95
C THR A 117 -23.22 9.20 4.19
N ARG A 118 -23.63 7.94 4.02
CA ARG A 118 -24.06 7.11 5.15
C ARG A 118 -22.94 6.93 6.19
N TRP A 119 -21.71 6.67 5.75
CA TRP A 119 -20.58 6.54 6.68
C TRP A 119 -20.25 7.84 7.41
N ILE A 120 -20.45 9.00 6.78
CA ILE A 120 -20.28 10.31 7.43
C ILE A 120 -21.34 10.50 8.51
N ASP A 121 -22.60 10.15 8.24
CA ASP A 121 -23.71 10.29 9.20
C ASP A 121 -23.59 9.29 10.37
N GLU A 122 -22.97 8.13 10.13
CA GLU A 122 -22.71 7.09 11.14
C GLU A 122 -21.38 7.29 11.87
N ALA A 123 -20.51 8.19 11.39
CA ALA A 123 -19.24 8.46 12.05
C ALA A 123 -19.51 9.16 13.39
N PRO A 124 -18.96 8.66 14.51
CA PRO A 124 -19.05 9.40 15.76
C PRO A 124 -18.37 10.76 15.58
N GLU A 125 -19.01 11.84 16.05
CA GLU A 125 -18.35 13.14 16.13
C GLU A 125 -17.07 12.97 16.95
N GLU A 126 -15.93 13.43 16.41
CA GLU A 126 -14.72 13.54 17.20
C GLU A 126 -15.00 14.47 18.39
N PRO A 127 -14.65 14.08 19.63
CA PRO A 127 -14.86 14.91 20.82
C PRO A 127 -14.01 16.18 20.83
#